data_AF-A0A126T640-F1
#
_entry.id   AF-A0A126T640-F1
#
_cell.length_a   1.000
_cell.length_b   1.000
_cell.length_c   1.000
_cell.angle_alpha   90.00
_cell.angle_beta   90.00
_cell.angle_gamma   90.00
#
_symmetry.space_group_name_H-M   'P 1'
#
loop_
_entity.id
_entity.type
_entity.pdbx_description
1 polymer ?
#
loop_
_entity_poly.entity_id
_entity_poly.type
_entity_poly.pdbx_seq_one_letter_code
_entity_poly.pdbx_strand_id
1 'polypeptide(L)'
;MRQIHGLEKLVEQQPGRLNAQKLAELLLTDLRQCRCSIYGTIGDDDRVLLAELDLLADSLEYEMFDQRIDLIVAGPILRNDCVPLIYRLQGPHFAFSGRCSMIARVCGVDLYLQRSYTGVVGDVARQKFAIPLKPLLQML
;
A
#
# COMPACT_ATOMS: atom_id res chain seq x y z
N MET A 1 -12.78 -2.31 0.39
CA MET A 1 -12.38 -2.90 -0.91
C MET A 1 -11.32 -2.00 -1.48
N ARG A 2 -10.11 -2.56 -1.65
CA ARG A 2 -8.93 -1.86 -2.17
C ARG A 2 -9.25 -1.23 -3.53
N GLN A 3 -8.91 0.05 -3.68
CA GLN A 3 -8.99 0.80 -4.92
C GLN A 3 -7.61 0.88 -5.56
N ILE A 4 -7.53 0.56 -6.85
CA ILE A 4 -6.31 0.62 -7.65
C ILE A 4 -6.32 1.92 -8.46
N HIS A 5 -5.16 2.56 -8.59
CA HIS A 5 -4.99 3.83 -9.30
C HIS A 5 -3.76 3.79 -10.19
N GLY A 6 -3.87 4.36 -11.40
CA GLY A 6 -2.73 4.61 -12.28
C GLY A 6 -2.12 3.36 -12.94
N LEU A 7 -2.82 2.23 -12.91
CA LEU A 7 -2.36 0.99 -13.52
C LEU A 7 -2.26 1.12 -15.04
N GLU A 8 -3.22 1.78 -15.67
CA GLU A 8 -3.27 2.01 -17.12
C GLU A 8 -2.07 2.85 -17.57
N LYS A 9 -1.78 3.95 -16.84
CA LYS A 9 -0.64 4.82 -17.12
C LYS A 9 0.70 4.10 -16.96
N LEU A 10 0.81 3.20 -15.98
CA LEU A 10 2.01 2.41 -15.76
C LEU A 10 2.31 1.49 -16.96
N VAL A 11 1.28 0.93 -17.60
CA VAL A 11 1.45 -0.02 -18.71
C VAL A 11 1.46 0.63 -20.09
N GLU A 12 0.92 1.85 -20.23
CA GLU A 12 0.82 2.58 -21.50
C GLU A 12 2.21 2.80 -22.16
N GLN A 13 3.27 2.88 -21.36
CA GLN A 13 4.63 3.10 -21.83
C GLN A 13 5.34 1.81 -22.28
N GLN A 14 4.67 0.65 -22.24
CA GLN A 14 5.30 -0.64 -22.53
C GLN A 14 4.92 -1.23 -23.89
N PRO A 15 5.92 -1.53 -24.75
CA PRO A 15 5.66 -2.20 -26.02
C PRO A 15 5.39 -3.70 -25.86
N GLY A 16 4.46 -4.19 -26.67
CA GLY A 16 4.16 -5.62 -26.83
C GLY A 16 3.16 -6.19 -25.82
N ARG A 17 2.95 -7.51 -25.87
CA ARG A 17 1.96 -8.19 -25.02
C ARG A 17 2.38 -8.10 -23.54
N LEU A 18 1.46 -7.62 -22.71
CA LEU A 18 1.59 -7.62 -21.25
C LEU A 18 1.33 -9.02 -20.69
N ASN A 19 2.17 -9.46 -19.76
CA ASN A 19 2.03 -10.69 -19.00
C ASN A 19 2.42 -10.44 -17.53
N ALA A 20 2.27 -11.44 -16.66
CA ALA A 20 2.57 -11.28 -15.24
C ALA A 20 4.02 -10.86 -14.97
N GLN A 21 4.99 -11.42 -15.70
CA GLN A 21 6.40 -11.07 -15.52
C GLN A 21 6.68 -9.61 -15.88
N LYS A 22 6.21 -9.14 -17.04
CA LYS A 22 6.37 -7.73 -17.43
C LYS A 22 5.66 -6.79 -16.47
N LEU A 23 4.44 -7.12 -16.03
CA LEU A 23 3.75 -6.31 -15.04
C LEU A 23 4.51 -6.27 -13.71
N ALA A 24 5.11 -7.40 -13.29
CA ALA A 24 5.97 -7.45 -12.12
C ALA A 24 7.16 -6.50 -12.26
N GLU A 25 7.87 -6.53 -13.39
CA GLU A 25 9.03 -5.66 -13.66
C GLU A 25 8.67 -4.17 -13.57
N LEU A 26 7.50 -3.78 -14.11
CA LEU A 26 7.01 -2.40 -14.02
C LEU A 26 6.70 -2.00 -12.59
N LEU A 27 5.95 -2.83 -11.88
CA LEU A 27 5.56 -2.56 -10.49
C LEU A 27 6.78 -2.56 -9.57
N LEU A 28 7.75 -3.45 -9.78
CA LEU A 28 9.01 -3.43 -9.03
C LEU A 28 9.77 -2.12 -9.26
N THR A 29 9.79 -1.62 -10.49
CA THR A 29 10.46 -0.34 -10.81
C THR A 29 9.75 0.85 -10.16
N ASP A 30 8.42 0.90 -10.28
CA ASP A 30 7.59 1.98 -9.72
C ASP A 30 7.63 1.97 -8.17
N LEU A 31 7.43 0.80 -7.57
CA LEU A 31 7.31 0.66 -6.12
C LEU A 31 8.63 0.81 -5.36
N ARG A 32 9.80 0.85 -6.04
CA ARG A 32 11.08 1.18 -5.38
C ARG A 32 11.06 2.55 -4.70
N GLN A 33 10.24 3.47 -5.19
CA GLN A 33 10.06 4.80 -4.62
C GLN A 33 8.72 4.94 -3.89
N CYS A 34 8.12 3.81 -3.47
CA CYS A 34 6.82 3.86 -2.85
C CYS A 34 6.86 4.39 -1.43
N ARG A 35 5.74 5.00 -1.04
CA ARG A 35 5.43 5.42 0.32
C ARG A 35 4.03 4.98 0.70
N CYS A 36 3.87 4.55 1.94
CA CYS A 36 2.56 4.29 2.52
C CYS A 36 2.20 5.39 3.51
N SER A 37 1.06 6.03 3.29
CA SER A 37 0.50 7.00 4.23
C SER A 37 -0.72 6.41 4.92
N ILE A 38 -0.81 6.57 6.23
CA ILE A 38 -1.96 6.19 7.04
C ILE A 38 -2.67 7.46 7.49
N TYR A 39 -3.98 7.50 7.28
CA TYR A 39 -4.83 8.65 7.56
C TYR A 39 -5.94 8.28 8.54
N GLY A 40 -6.28 9.22 9.41
CA GLY A 40 -7.53 9.25 10.15
C GLY A 40 -8.37 10.45 9.71
N THR A 41 -9.45 10.70 10.45
CA THR A 41 -10.31 11.87 10.23
C THR A 41 -10.53 12.61 11.54
N ILE A 42 -10.56 13.93 11.49
CA ILE A 42 -11.00 14.80 12.60
C ILE A 42 -12.15 15.64 12.05
N GLY A 43 -13.31 15.61 12.72
CA GLY A 43 -14.53 16.19 12.17
C GLY A 43 -15.04 15.43 10.93
N ASP A 44 -15.87 16.09 10.13
CA ASP A 44 -16.66 15.39 9.11
C ASP A 44 -15.91 15.10 7.79
N ASP A 45 -14.75 15.70 7.51
CA ASP A 45 -14.04 15.43 6.24
C ASP A 45 -12.51 15.69 6.22
N ASP A 46 -11.91 16.19 7.31
CA ASP A 46 -10.48 16.52 7.29
C ASP A 46 -9.65 15.25 7.48
N ARG A 47 -9.01 14.80 6.39
CA ARG A 47 -8.03 13.71 6.42
C ARG A 47 -6.75 14.19 7.08
N VAL A 48 -6.40 13.53 8.17
CA VAL A 48 -5.18 13.84 8.94
C VAL A 48 -4.17 12.72 8.73
N LEU A 49 -2.95 13.07 8.33
CA LEU A 49 -1.84 12.14 8.21
C LEU A 49 -1.39 11.69 9.60
N LEU A 50 -1.50 10.40 9.88
CA LEU A 50 -1.16 9.80 11.17
C LEU A 50 0.20 9.11 11.16
N ALA A 51 0.59 8.49 10.04
CA ALA A 51 1.90 7.89 9.87
C ALA A 51 2.33 7.92 8.41
N GLU A 52 3.63 8.00 8.21
CA GLU A 52 4.28 7.93 6.90
C GLU A 52 5.34 6.84 6.94
N LEU A 53 5.22 5.86 6.06
CA LEU A 53 6.03 4.65 6.06
C LEU A 53 6.73 4.52 4.71
N ASP A 54 8.05 4.48 4.73
CA ASP A 54 8.87 4.30 3.55
C ASP A 54 9.13 2.81 3.30
N LEU A 55 9.47 2.46 2.05
CA LEU A 55 9.89 1.11 1.70
C LEU A 55 11.12 0.70 2.52
N LEU A 56 11.04 -0.45 3.19
CA LEU A 56 12.18 -1.07 3.83
C LEU A 56 13.12 -1.62 2.75
N ALA A 57 14.41 -1.28 2.85
CA ALA A 57 15.44 -1.79 1.94
C ALA A 57 15.37 -3.32 1.80
N ASP A 58 15.59 -3.80 0.58
CA ASP A 58 15.62 -5.22 0.21
C ASP A 58 14.33 -6.02 0.49
N SER A 59 13.21 -5.34 0.80
CA SER A 59 11.93 -6.02 1.06
C SER A 59 11.02 -6.17 -0.16
N LEU A 60 11.30 -5.45 -1.25
CA LEU A 60 10.49 -5.45 -2.46
C LEU A 60 10.90 -6.61 -3.38
N GLU A 61 10.04 -7.62 -3.47
CA GLU A 61 10.31 -8.86 -4.18
C GLU A 61 9.13 -9.30 -5.05
N TYR A 62 9.43 -10.00 -6.15
CA TYR A 62 8.42 -10.68 -6.96
C TYR A 62 8.44 -12.17 -6.63
N GLU A 63 7.35 -12.65 -6.04
CA GLU A 63 7.16 -14.07 -5.78
C GLU A 63 6.54 -14.74 -7.02
N MET A 64 7.38 -15.49 -7.72
CA MET A 64 7.07 -16.05 -9.04
C MET A 64 5.95 -17.11 -8.99
N PHE A 65 5.88 -17.90 -7.92
CA PHE A 65 4.93 -19.01 -7.81
C PHE A 65 3.50 -18.48 -7.66
N ASP A 66 3.31 -17.54 -6.73
CA ASP A 66 2.01 -16.92 -6.46
C ASP A 66 1.69 -15.74 -7.41
N GLN A 67 2.65 -15.37 -8.28
CA GLN A 67 2.60 -14.19 -9.14
C GLN A 67 2.16 -12.94 -8.37
N ARG A 68 2.93 -12.56 -7.34
CA ARG A 68 2.64 -11.40 -6.49
C ARG A 68 3.88 -10.59 -6.17
N ILE A 69 3.69 -9.30 -5.91
CA ILE A 69 4.74 -8.45 -5.34
C ILE A 69 4.56 -8.43 -3.82
N ASP A 70 5.61 -8.79 -3.10
CA ASP A 70 5.70 -8.63 -1.65
C ASP A 70 6.59 -7.41 -1.35
N LEU A 71 6.20 -6.61 -0.35
CA LEU A 71 7.01 -5.49 0.13
C LEU A 71 6.68 -5.16 1.58
N ILE A 72 7.63 -4.52 2.27
CA ILE A 72 7.46 -4.06 3.65
C ILE A 72 7.72 -2.56 3.69
N VAL A 73 6.81 -1.82 4.31
CA VAL A 73 7.02 -0.41 4.63
C VAL A 73 7.14 -0.24 6.14
N ALA A 74 7.94 0.73 6.57
CA ALA A 74 8.06 1.11 7.96
C ALA A 74 8.32 2.61 8.11
N GLY A 75 7.84 3.19 9.20
CA GLY A 75 8.09 4.59 9.50
C GLY A 75 7.37 5.07 10.76
N PRO A 76 7.62 6.30 11.18
CA PRO A 76 7.12 6.82 12.45
C PRO A 76 5.61 7.08 12.43
N ILE A 77 4.99 6.84 13.57
CA ILE A 77 3.69 7.40 13.90
C ILE A 77 3.90 8.89 14.21
N LEU A 78 3.30 9.74 13.39
CA LEU A 78 3.42 11.19 13.47
C LEU A 78 2.40 11.79 14.44
N ARG A 79 1.22 11.19 14.53
CA ARG A 79 0.09 11.68 15.34
C ARG A 79 -0.76 10.52 15.86
N ASN A 80 -1.51 10.77 16.94
CA ASN A 80 -2.43 9.82 17.55
C ASN A 80 -3.75 10.45 18.04
N ASP A 81 -4.08 11.63 17.53
CA ASP A 81 -5.26 12.41 17.89
C ASP A 81 -6.55 11.92 17.21
N CYS A 82 -6.45 10.98 16.27
CA CYS A 82 -7.59 10.25 15.73
C CYS A 82 -7.23 8.82 15.33
N VAL A 83 -8.25 8.01 15.03
CA VAL A 83 -8.08 6.61 14.68
C VAL A 83 -7.66 6.44 13.22
N PRO A 84 -6.77 5.49 12.89
CA PRO A 84 -6.49 5.11 11.50
C PRO A 84 -7.72 4.53 10.81
N LEU A 85 -8.04 5.07 9.63
CA LEU A 85 -9.21 4.67 8.83
C LEU A 85 -8.86 4.32 7.38
N ILE A 86 -7.88 5.01 6.81
CA ILE A 86 -7.52 4.89 5.40
C ILE A 86 -6.00 4.72 5.29
N TYR A 87 -5.56 3.88 4.36
CA TYR A 87 -4.16 3.85 3.94
C TYR A 87 -4.06 4.09 2.44
N ARG A 88 -2.89 4.54 2.00
CA ARG A 88 -2.53 4.64 0.58
C ARG A 88 -1.07 4.26 0.40
N LEU A 89 -0.80 3.19 -0.34
CA LEU A 89 0.54 2.89 -0.87
C LEU A 89 0.63 3.51 -2.26
N GLN A 90 1.68 4.29 -2.51
CA GLN A 90 1.85 5.03 -3.75
C GLN A 90 3.31 5.05 -4.19
N GLY A 91 3.57 4.60 -5.42
CA GLY A 91 4.78 4.91 -6.19
C GLY A 91 4.56 6.09 -7.14
N PRO A 92 5.48 6.33 -8.09
CA PRO A 92 5.39 7.43 -9.06
C PRO A 92 4.12 7.39 -9.93
N HIS A 93 3.68 6.21 -10.37
CA HIS A 93 2.54 6.05 -11.26
C HIS A 93 1.45 5.17 -10.65
N PHE A 94 1.81 4.09 -9.97
CA PHE A 94 0.86 3.14 -9.41
C PHE A 94 0.57 3.44 -7.93
N ALA A 95 -0.70 3.35 -7.56
CA ALA A 95 -1.09 3.43 -6.16
C ALA A 95 -2.27 2.51 -5.86
N PHE A 96 -2.41 2.15 -4.60
CA PHE A 96 -3.67 1.62 -4.09
C PHE A 96 -3.99 2.18 -2.72
N SER A 97 -5.28 2.36 -2.49
CA SER A 97 -5.82 2.82 -1.23
C SER A 97 -6.90 1.89 -0.73
N GLY A 98 -7.14 1.90 0.58
CA GLY A 98 -8.17 1.09 1.18
C GLY A 98 -8.44 1.51 2.61
N ARG A 99 -9.38 0.79 3.23
CA ARG A 99 -9.70 1.01 4.65
C ARG A 99 -8.71 0.25 5.52
N CYS A 100 -8.25 0.86 6.60
CA CYS A 100 -7.49 0.20 7.64
C CYS A 100 -8.21 0.26 8.99
N SER A 101 -7.80 -0.59 9.93
CA SER A 101 -8.28 -0.51 11.30
C SER A 101 -7.26 -1.09 12.27
N MET A 102 -7.13 -0.46 13.45
CA MET A 102 -6.40 -1.03 14.58
C MET A 102 -7.19 -2.11 15.31
N ILE A 103 -8.50 -2.22 15.06
CA ILE A 103 -9.38 -3.21 15.71
C ILE A 103 -9.43 -4.47 14.85
N ALA A 104 -9.22 -5.61 15.49
CA ALA A 104 -9.33 -6.91 14.84
C ALA A 104 -10.75 -7.18 14.33
N ARG A 105 -10.85 -7.87 13.18
CA ARG A 105 -12.10 -8.45 12.66
C ARG A 105 -13.21 -7.43 12.34
N VAL A 106 -12.87 -6.16 12.11
CA VAL A 106 -13.80 -5.16 11.58
C VAL A 106 -14.14 -5.47 10.13
N CYS A 107 -15.43 -5.54 9.80
CA CYS A 107 -15.89 -5.82 8.46
C CYS A 107 -15.53 -4.69 7.46
N GLY A 108 -15.27 -5.06 6.20
CA GLY A 108 -15.01 -4.11 5.12
C GLY A 108 -13.65 -3.40 5.17
N VAL A 109 -12.75 -3.84 6.05
CA VAL A 109 -11.36 -3.34 6.17
C VAL A 109 -10.43 -4.16 5.28
N ASP A 110 -9.53 -3.47 4.58
CA ASP A 110 -8.55 -4.09 3.68
C ASP A 110 -7.20 -4.34 4.39
N LEU A 111 -6.94 -3.64 5.51
CA LEU A 111 -5.69 -3.69 6.25
C LEU A 111 -5.88 -3.63 7.77
N TYR A 112 -5.42 -4.65 8.50
CA TYR A 112 -5.43 -4.65 9.96
C TYR A 112 -4.08 -4.17 10.52
N LEU A 113 -4.12 -3.12 11.34
CA LEU A 113 -2.97 -2.45 11.94
C LEU A 113 -2.67 -2.90 13.38
N GLN A 114 -3.51 -3.75 13.95
CA GLN A 114 -3.48 -4.15 15.38
C GLN A 114 -2.13 -4.68 15.91
N ARG A 115 -1.26 -5.17 15.03
CA ARG A 115 0.09 -5.70 15.38
C ARG A 115 1.23 -4.85 14.84
N SER A 116 0.91 -3.85 14.02
CA SER A 116 1.85 -3.07 13.25
C SER A 116 1.79 -1.58 13.57
N TYR A 117 0.88 -1.15 14.46
CA TYR A 117 0.64 0.24 14.80
C TYR A 117 0.31 0.34 16.30
N THR A 118 1.14 1.02 17.08
CA THR A 118 1.00 1.07 18.55
C THR A 118 0.09 2.20 19.03
N GLY A 119 -0.10 3.24 18.21
CA GLY A 119 -0.82 4.46 18.60
C GLY A 119 0.01 5.44 19.43
N VAL A 120 1.30 5.18 19.62
CA VAL A 120 2.23 6.07 20.33
C VAL A 120 3.02 6.89 19.31
N VAL A 121 2.99 8.21 19.44
CA VAL A 121 3.75 9.11 18.56
C VAL A 121 5.25 8.85 18.72
N GLY A 122 5.97 8.72 17.60
CA GLY A 122 7.38 8.39 17.57
C GLY A 122 7.69 6.90 17.44
N ASP A 123 6.75 6.01 17.77
CA ASP A 123 6.92 4.57 17.52
C ASP A 123 6.94 4.26 16.02
N VAL A 124 7.57 3.15 15.66
CA VAL A 124 7.64 2.69 14.28
C VAL A 124 6.46 1.79 13.95
N ALA A 125 5.62 2.23 13.03
CA ALA A 125 4.65 1.37 12.37
C ALA A 125 5.32 0.56 11.25
N ARG A 126 4.96 -0.72 11.09
CA ARG A 126 5.54 -1.61 10.06
C ARG A 126 4.49 -2.48 9.39
N GLN A 127 4.34 -2.36 8.08
CA GLN A 127 3.31 -3.07 7.34
C GLN A 127 3.90 -3.88 6.17
N LYS A 128 3.54 -5.17 6.10
CA LYS A 128 3.77 -6.00 4.90
C LYS A 128 2.57 -5.88 3.96
N PHE A 129 2.85 -5.73 2.66
CA PHE A 129 1.87 -5.83 1.59
C PHE A 129 2.19 -7.03 0.70
N ALA A 130 1.13 -7.63 0.18
CA ALA A 130 1.15 -8.63 -0.87
C ALA A 130 0.19 -8.16 -1.97
N ILE A 131 0.70 -7.98 -3.18
CA ILE A 131 -0.02 -7.43 -4.33
C ILE A 131 -0.11 -8.52 -5.40
N PRO A 132 -1.23 -9.25 -5.49
CA PRO A 132 -1.39 -10.27 -6.51
C PRO A 132 -1.48 -9.61 -7.90
N LEU A 133 -0.76 -10.15 -8.88
CA LEU A 133 -0.73 -9.60 -10.24
C LEU A 133 -1.93 -10.01 -11.08
N LYS A 134 -2.49 -11.21 -10.82
CA LYS A 134 -3.61 -11.74 -11.60
C LYS A 134 -4.84 -10.82 -11.62
N PRO A 135 -5.31 -10.26 -10.49
CA PRO A 135 -6.41 -9.29 -10.52
C PRO A 135 -6.07 -8.01 -11.29
N LEU A 136 -4.82 -7.52 -11.19
CA LEU A 136 -4.39 -6.32 -11.91
C LEU A 136 -4.42 -6.53 -13.42
N LEU A 137 -3.95 -7.69 -13.90
CA LEU A 137 -4.01 -8.05 -15.32
C LEU A 137 -5.45 -8.18 -15.85
N GLN A 138 -6.43 -8.47 -15.00
CA GLN A 138 -7.85 -8.56 -15.38
C GLN A 138 -8.54 -7.19 -15.45
N MET A 139 -7.91 -6.14 -14.93
CA MET A 139 -8.40 -4.76 -14.95
C MET A 139 -7.91 -3.97 -16.17
N LEU A 140 -6.98 -4.53 -16.95
CA LEU A 140 -6.38 -3.97 -18.17
C LEU A 140 -6.99 -4.60 -19.41
#